data_AF-A0A7X2TXW4-F1
#
_entry.id   AF-A0A7X2TXW4-F1
#
_cell.length_a   1.000
_cell.length_b   1.000
_cell.length_c   1.000
_cell.angle_alpha   90.00
_cell.angle_beta   90.00
_cell.angle_gamma   90.00
#
_symmetry.space_group_name_H-M   'P 1'
#
loop_
_entity.id
_entity.type
_entity.pdbx_description
1 polymer ?
#
loop_
_entity_poly.entity_id
_entity_poly.type
_entity_poly.pdbx_seq_one_letter_code
_entity_poly.pdbx_strand_id
1 'polypeptide(L)'
;MISAVALQYDLHPQTLRLYEREGLLKPSRSDGNTRLYTEEDLERLEVILKLTRELGVNLAGVEIILNMREKMEEMQRQIAQFVVSLNEEFVQHPRPQAPAGNSLVPVSRNFGAVQVTPTGARGKKKQA
;
A
#
# COMPACT_ATOMS: atom_id res chain seq x y z
N MET A 1 -9.79 -22.78 20.76
CA MET A 1 -9.12 -23.44 21.91
C MET A 1 -7.79 -24.05 21.47
N ILE A 2 -6.79 -24.14 22.36
CA ILE A 2 -5.45 -24.67 22.02
C ILE A 2 -5.46 -26.10 21.45
N SER A 3 -6.34 -26.96 21.95
CA SER A 3 -6.51 -28.33 21.44
C SER A 3 -7.05 -28.36 20.01
N ALA A 4 -8.00 -27.48 19.68
CA ALA A 4 -8.57 -27.38 18.35
C ALA A 4 -7.54 -26.86 17.34
N VAL A 5 -6.80 -25.81 17.69
CA VAL A 5 -5.74 -25.24 16.84
C VAL A 5 -4.60 -26.24 16.65
N ALA A 6 -4.19 -26.93 17.71
CA ALA A 6 -3.17 -27.98 17.64
C ALA A 6 -3.54 -29.06 16.63
N LEU A 7 -4.80 -29.53 16.66
CA LEU A 7 -5.29 -30.54 15.72
C LEU A 7 -5.40 -30.02 14.29
N GLN A 8 -5.87 -28.78 14.10
CA GLN A 8 -6.02 -28.17 12.78
C GLN A 8 -4.69 -27.99 12.04
N TYR A 9 -3.62 -27.66 12.74
CA TYR A 9 -2.30 -27.38 12.16
C TYR A 9 -1.31 -28.55 12.27
N ASP A 10 -1.78 -29.71 12.74
CA ASP A 10 -0.95 -30.88 13.04
C ASP A 10 0.28 -30.50 13.89
N LEU A 11 -0.01 -29.87 15.03
CA LEU A 11 0.97 -29.37 15.98
C LEU A 11 0.78 -30.02 17.34
N HIS A 12 1.88 -30.32 18.00
CA HIS A 12 1.83 -30.68 19.40
C HIS A 12 1.43 -29.46 20.25
N PRO A 13 0.52 -29.56 21.24
CA PRO A 13 0.12 -28.43 22.08
C PRO A 13 1.30 -27.74 22.79
N GLN A 14 2.38 -28.49 23.06
CA GLN A 14 3.62 -27.93 23.62
C GLN A 14 4.32 -26.95 22.67
N THR A 15 4.21 -27.15 21.37
CA THR A 15 4.76 -26.24 20.35
C THR A 15 4.01 -24.90 20.35
N LEU A 16 2.68 -24.94 20.47
CA LEU A 16 1.89 -23.72 20.63
C LEU A 16 2.25 -22.98 21.94
N ARG A 17 2.43 -23.71 23.04
CA ARG A 17 2.90 -23.11 24.31
C ARG A 17 4.30 -22.51 24.21
N LEU A 18 5.18 -23.10 23.40
CA LEU A 18 6.49 -22.55 23.09
C LEU A 18 6.33 -21.20 22.38
N TYR A 19 5.54 -21.13 21.31
CA TYR A 19 5.29 -19.86 20.61
C TYR A 19 4.64 -18.78 21.49
N GLU A 20 3.73 -19.17 22.39
CA GLU A 20 3.18 -18.25 23.39
C GLU A 20 4.25 -17.72 24.36
N ARG A 21 5.14 -18.61 24.83
CA ARG A 21 6.20 -18.24 25.77
C ARG A 21 7.23 -17.32 25.14
N GLU A 22 7.59 -17.58 23.89
CA GLU A 22 8.46 -16.68 23.09
C GLU A 22 7.73 -15.40 22.66
N GLY A 23 6.46 -15.19 23.06
CA GLY A 23 5.70 -13.97 22.76
C GLY A 23 5.25 -13.84 21.31
N LEU A 24 5.45 -14.88 20.49
CA LEU A 24 5.07 -14.92 19.07
C LEU A 24 3.56 -15.02 18.88
N LEU A 25 2.85 -15.62 19.84
CA LEU A 25 1.39 -15.70 19.88
C LEU A 25 0.88 -15.14 21.21
N LYS A 26 -0.21 -14.36 21.16
CA LYS A 26 -0.81 -13.72 22.34
C LYS A 26 -2.31 -13.97 22.38
N PRO A 27 -2.73 -15.24 22.59
CA PRO A 27 -4.15 -15.57 22.59
C PRO A 27 -4.88 -14.88 23.74
N SER A 28 -6.11 -14.47 23.47
CA SER A 28 -7.00 -13.92 24.49
C SER A 28 -7.45 -15.01 25.47
N ARG A 29 -7.77 -14.60 26.70
CA ARG A 29 -8.34 -15.51 27.71
C ARG A 29 -9.82 -15.23 27.89
N SER A 30 -10.63 -16.29 27.94
CA SER A 30 -12.03 -16.18 28.37
C SER A 30 -12.15 -16.06 29.89
N ASP A 31 -13.33 -15.69 30.38
CA ASP A 31 -13.66 -15.63 31.82
C ASP A 31 -13.45 -16.97 32.54
N GLY A 32 -13.51 -18.08 31.81
CA GLY A 32 -13.18 -19.43 32.30
C GLY A 32 -11.69 -19.79 32.22
N ASN A 33 -10.79 -18.81 32.09
CA ASN A 33 -9.33 -18.98 31.96
C ASN A 33 -8.90 -19.87 30.77
N THR A 34 -9.75 -20.00 29.75
CA THR A 34 -9.46 -20.81 28.56
C THR A 34 -8.84 -19.93 27.47
N ARG A 35 -7.82 -20.46 26.79
CA ARG A 35 -7.16 -19.78 25.65
C ARG A 35 -8.07 -19.79 24.42
N LEU A 36 -8.38 -18.61 23.93
CA LEU A 36 -9.09 -18.37 22.68
C LEU A 36 -8.11 -17.76 21.68
N TYR A 37 -8.01 -18.38 20.51
CA TYR A 37 -7.25 -17.85 19.39
C TYR A 37 -8.24 -17.15 18.48
N THR A 38 -7.94 -15.91 18.13
CA THR A 38 -8.69 -15.15 17.12
C THR A 38 -8.24 -15.56 15.72
N GLU A 39 -8.97 -15.10 14.69
CA GLU A 39 -8.53 -15.32 13.29
C GLU A 39 -7.14 -14.72 13.03
N GLU A 40 -6.87 -13.54 13.58
CA GLU A 40 -5.56 -12.87 13.49
C GLU A 40 -4.44 -13.70 14.14
N ASP A 41 -4.72 -14.39 15.26
CA ASP A 41 -3.75 -15.32 15.86
C ASP A 41 -3.45 -16.51 14.93
N LEU A 42 -4.44 -16.99 14.16
CA LEU A 42 -4.28 -18.09 13.22
C LEU A 42 -3.48 -17.66 11.98
N GLU A 43 -3.78 -16.48 11.41
CA GLU A 43 -2.98 -15.90 10.33
C GLU A 43 -1.52 -15.71 10.76
N ARG A 44 -1.30 -15.23 11.98
CA ARG A 44 0.04 -15.09 12.56
C ARG A 44 0.73 -16.45 12.72
N LEU A 45 0.00 -17.47 13.21
CA LEU A 45 0.51 -18.84 13.33
C LEU A 45 0.94 -19.40 11.97
N GLU A 46 0.16 -19.17 10.90
CA GLU A 46 0.51 -19.61 9.55
C GLU A 46 1.83 -19.02 9.06
N VAL A 47 2.05 -17.72 9.31
CA VAL A 47 3.32 -17.07 8.98
C VAL A 47 4.48 -17.68 9.78
N ILE A 48 4.29 -17.93 11.07
CA ILE A 48 5.31 -18.57 11.93
C ILE A 48 5.65 -19.96 11.39
N LEU A 49 4.64 -20.76 11.03
CA LEU A 49 4.84 -22.11 10.50
C LEU A 49 5.56 -22.08 9.15
N LYS A 50 5.21 -21.13 8.27
CA LYS A 50 5.90 -20.94 7.01
C LYS A 50 7.38 -20.61 7.20
N LEU A 51 7.69 -19.65 8.08
CA LEU A 51 9.06 -19.25 8.38
C LEU A 51 9.89 -20.39 8.98
N THR A 52 9.30 -21.18 9.89
CA THR A 52 10.00 -22.25 10.59
C THR A 52 10.11 -23.55 9.78
N ARG A 53 9.03 -23.99 9.13
CA ARG A 53 8.96 -25.28 8.41
C ARG A 53 9.49 -25.18 6.97
N GLU A 54 9.19 -24.10 6.25
CA GLU A 54 9.60 -23.98 4.84
C GLU A 54 10.95 -23.30 4.69
N LEU A 55 11.19 -22.23 5.45
CA LEU A 55 12.39 -21.39 5.32
C LEU A 55 13.49 -21.74 6.35
N GLY A 56 13.20 -22.61 7.33
CA GLY A 56 14.16 -23.06 8.33
C GLY A 56 14.61 -21.94 9.29
N VAL A 57 13.82 -20.88 9.45
CA VAL A 57 14.15 -19.76 10.33
C VAL A 57 13.97 -20.16 11.78
N ASN A 58 14.90 -19.76 12.64
CA ASN A 58 14.81 -20.00 14.09
C ASN A 58 13.79 -19.06 14.76
N LEU A 59 13.38 -19.35 15.99
CA LEU A 59 12.34 -18.56 16.68
C LEU A 59 12.73 -17.09 16.90
N ALA A 60 14.00 -16.82 17.20
CA ALA A 60 14.51 -15.45 17.32
C ALA A 60 14.40 -14.67 16.00
N GLY A 61 14.70 -15.33 14.87
CA GLY A 61 14.54 -14.76 13.54
C GLY A 61 13.08 -14.51 13.19
N VAL A 62 12.19 -15.43 13.56
CA VAL A 62 10.74 -15.26 13.40
C VAL A 62 10.25 -14.04 14.18
N GLU A 63 10.68 -13.87 15.43
CA GLU A 63 10.33 -12.69 16.24
C GLU A 63 10.74 -11.38 15.56
N ILE A 64 11.99 -11.31 15.08
CA ILE A 64 12.51 -10.13 14.38
C ILE A 64 11.69 -9.85 13.11
N ILE A 65 11.40 -10.88 12.31
CA ILE A 65 10.64 -10.74 11.06
C ILE A 65 9.22 -10.22 11.34
N LEU A 66 8.54 -10.77 12.36
CA LEU A 66 7.19 -10.33 12.72
C LEU A 66 7.19 -8.87 13.21
N ASN A 67 8.15 -8.49 14.05
CA ASN A 67 8.30 -7.11 14.51
C ASN A 67 8.58 -6.14 13.35
N MET A 68 9.45 -6.54 12.40
CA MET A 68 9.70 -5.75 11.21
C MET A 68 8.45 -5.57 10.34
N ARG A 69 7.63 -6.63 10.20
CA ARG A 69 6.36 -6.56 9.49
C ARG A 69 5.40 -5.56 10.16
N GLU A 70 5.23 -5.65 11.49
CA GLU A 70 4.36 -4.73 12.25
C GLU A 70 4.80 -3.27 12.07
N LYS A 71 6.10 -2.99 12.18
CA LYS A 71 6.66 -1.64 11.95
C LYS A 71 6.44 -1.14 10.53
N MET A 72 6.55 -2.02 9.54
CA MET A 72 6.31 -1.67 8.14
C MET A 72 4.84 -1.33 7.90
N GLU A 73 3.92 -2.12 8.46
CA GLU A 73 2.49 -1.84 8.40
C GLU A 73 2.13 -0.52 9.10
N GLU A 74 2.74 -0.23 10.26
CA GLU A 74 2.58 1.06 10.94
C GLU A 74 3.08 2.23 10.10
N MET A 75 4.28 2.10 9.52
CA MET A 75 4.85 3.11 8.64
C MET A 75 3.97 3.36 7.41
N GLN A 76 3.43 2.30 6.79
CA GLN A 76 2.50 2.42 5.67
C GLN A 76 1.21 3.14 6.07
N ARG A 77 0.67 2.85 7.26
CA ARG A 77 -0.50 3.57 7.80
C ARG A 77 -0.21 5.06 8.01
N GLN A 78 0.95 5.41 8.56
CA GLN A 78 1.37 6.80 8.75
C GLN A 78 1.53 7.53 7.42
N ILE A 79 2.14 6.89 6.41
CA ILE A 79 2.27 7.46 5.06
C ILE A 79 0.90 7.68 4.44
N ALA A 80 -0.01 6.70 4.53
CA ALA A 80 -1.36 6.81 3.99
C ALA A 80 -2.14 7.97 4.64
N GLN A 81 -2.06 8.11 5.97
CA GLN A 81 -2.66 9.22 6.71
C GLN A 81 -2.06 10.57 6.29
N PHE A 82 -0.74 10.64 6.13
CA PHE A 82 -0.05 11.84 5.67
C PHE A 82 -0.52 12.26 4.27
N VAL A 83 -0.58 11.32 3.32
CA VAL A 83 -1.07 11.59 1.95
C VAL A 83 -2.50 12.11 1.97
N VAL A 84 -3.38 11.54 2.80
CA VAL A 84 -4.76 12.02 2.96
C VAL A 84 -4.78 13.46 3.48
N SER A 85 -4.02 13.77 4.53
CA SER A 85 -3.97 15.13 5.10
C SER A 85 -3.46 16.18 4.09
N LEU A 86 -2.45 15.86 3.29
CA LEU A 86 -1.98 16.74 2.22
C LEU A 86 -3.07 17.02 1.19
N ASN A 87 -3.77 15.97 0.74
CA ASN A 87 -4.83 16.11 -0.24
C ASN A 87 -5.99 16.98 0.28
N GLU A 88 -6.33 16.86 1.57
CA GLU A 88 -7.34 17.72 2.21
C GLU A 88 -6.91 19.20 2.24
N GLU A 89 -5.65 19.49 2.53
CA GLU A 89 -5.11 20.86 2.52
C GLU A 89 -5.15 21.48 1.10
N PHE A 90 -4.79 20.70 0.07
CA PHE A 90 -4.88 21.14 -1.33
C PHE A 90 -6.33 21.40 -1.79
N VAL A 91 -7.32 20.71 -1.22
CA VAL A 91 -8.75 20.90 -1.54
C VAL A 91 -9.32 22.13 -0.82
N GLN A 92 -8.87 22.43 0.39
CA GLN A 92 -9.34 23.60 1.16
C GLN A 92 -8.68 24.92 0.72
N HIS A 93 -7.52 24.86 0.08
CA HIS A 93 -6.90 26.00 -0.60
C HIS A 93 -6.94 25.84 -2.12
N PRO A 94 -8.13 25.95 -2.77
CA PRO A 94 -8.14 26.20 -4.20
C PRO A 94 -7.33 27.48 -4.41
N ARG A 95 -6.36 27.47 -5.33
CA ARG A 95 -5.58 28.65 -5.72
C ARG A 95 -6.49 29.88 -5.66
N PRO A 96 -6.10 30.99 -5.01
CA PRO A 96 -6.83 32.23 -5.16
C PRO A 96 -6.99 32.44 -6.66
N GLN A 97 -8.23 32.56 -7.14
CA GLN A 97 -8.49 32.95 -8.52
C GLN A 97 -7.58 34.13 -8.81
N ALA A 98 -6.76 34.01 -9.85
CA ALA A 98 -5.81 35.03 -10.24
C ALA A 98 -6.52 36.39 -10.18
N PRO A 99 -5.97 37.38 -9.46
CA PRO A 99 -6.65 38.65 -9.27
C PRO A 99 -6.98 39.22 -10.65
N ALA A 100 -8.24 39.60 -10.84
CA ALA A 100 -8.66 40.39 -11.98
C ALA A 100 -7.86 41.70 -11.96
N GLY A 101 -6.82 41.80 -12.80
CA GLY A 101 -6.02 43.02 -12.94
C GLY A 101 -4.55 42.77 -13.29
N ASN A 102 -4.23 42.94 -14.58
CA ASN A 102 -2.92 43.36 -15.11
C ASN A 102 -1.65 42.62 -14.67
N SER A 103 -1.67 41.29 -14.50
CA SER A 103 -0.41 40.54 -14.46
C SER A 103 -0.10 39.98 -15.85
N LEU A 104 0.96 40.55 -16.44
CA LEU A 104 1.49 40.25 -17.76
C LEU A 104 1.73 38.74 -17.92
N VAL A 105 0.98 38.13 -18.85
CA VAL A 105 1.24 36.77 -19.33
C VAL A 105 2.31 36.85 -20.43
N PRO A 106 3.38 36.03 -20.41
CA PRO A 106 4.33 36.01 -21.50
C PRO A 106 3.64 35.45 -22.76
N VAL A 107 3.38 36.33 -23.74
CA VAL A 107 2.88 35.93 -25.05
C VAL A 107 4.04 35.36 -25.85
N SER A 108 4.08 34.03 -25.96
CA SER A 108 4.89 33.36 -26.95
C SER A 108 4.27 33.62 -28.34
N ARG A 109 4.84 34.57 -29.08
CA ARG A 109 4.44 34.90 -30.45
C ARG A 109 4.95 33.83 -31.40
N ASN A 110 4.18 32.75 -31.57
CA ASN A 110 4.30 31.91 -32.77
C ASN A 110 3.51 32.57 -33.91
N PHE A 111 4.21 33.40 -34.69
CA PHE A 111 3.74 33.84 -35.99
C PHE A 111 3.85 32.69 -36.99
N GLY A 112 2.76 32.38 -37.70
CA GLY A 112 2.85 31.59 -38.92
C GLY A 112 1.66 30.69 -39.24
N ALA A 113 0.47 31.26 -39.42
CA ALA A 113 -0.55 30.63 -40.25
C ALA A 113 -1.13 31.68 -41.19
N VAL A 114 -0.56 31.78 -42.39
CA VAL A 114 -1.20 32.43 -43.54
C VAL A 114 -1.66 31.31 -44.46
N GLN A 115 -2.96 31.04 -44.47
CA GLN A 115 -3.60 30.34 -45.58
C GLN A 115 -4.22 31.39 -46.50
N VAL A 116 -3.73 31.46 -47.74
CA VAL A 116 -4.44 32.11 -48.84
C VAL A 116 -4.27 31.19 -50.06
N THR A 117 -5.37 30.56 -50.49
CA THR A 117 -5.47 30.02 -51.84
C THR A 117 -6.61 30.75 -52.55
N PRO A 118 -6.36 31.38 -53.71
CA PRO A 118 -7.42 31.76 -54.62
C PRO A 118 -7.42 30.86 -55.86
N THR A 119 -8.59 30.30 -56.10
CA THR A 119 -9.24 29.87 -57.35
C THR A 119 -8.58 30.30 -58.68
N GLY A 120 -8.42 29.33 -59.59
CA GLY A 120 -8.81 29.52 -61.01
C GLY A 120 -7.75 29.37 -62.10
N ALA A 121 -7.70 28.16 -62.67
CA ALA A 121 -7.59 27.85 -64.10
C ALA A 121 -6.30 28.16 -64.93
N ARG A 122 -6.04 27.17 -65.81
CA ARG A 122 -5.53 27.29 -67.20
C ARG A 122 -4.02 27.11 -67.43
N GLY A 123 -3.65 25.84 -67.56
CA GLY A 123 -3.32 25.32 -68.89
C GLY A 123 -1.85 25.03 -69.22
N LYS A 124 -1.72 23.89 -69.92
CA LYS A 124 -0.77 23.52 -70.97
C LYS A 124 0.38 22.59 -70.57
N LYS A 125 0.35 21.45 -71.28
CA LYS A 125 1.49 20.80 -71.99
C LYS A 125 2.48 20.09 -71.06
N LYS A 126 3.08 18.95 -71.38
CA LYS A 126 3.06 17.93 -72.45
C LYS A 126 4.35 17.13 -72.16
N GLN A 127 4.40 15.86 -72.56
CA GLN A 127 5.65 15.09 -72.83
C GLN A 127 6.39 14.62 -71.58
N ALA A 128 6.90 13.39 -71.50
CA ALA A 128 6.96 12.26 -72.43
C ALA A 128 7.05 10.97 -71.61
#